data_AF-A0A0G1XML9-F1
#
_entry.id   AF-A0A0G1XML9-F1
#
_cell.length_a   1.000
_cell.length_b   1.000
_cell.length_c   1.000
_cell.angle_alpha   90.00
_cell.angle_beta   90.00
_cell.angle_gamma   90.00
#
_symmetry.space_group_name_H-M   'P 1'
#
loop_
_entity.id
_entity.type
_entity.pdbx_description
1 polymer ?
#
loop_
_entity_poly.entity_id
_entity_poly.type
_entity_poly.pdbx_seq_one_letter_code
_entity_poly.pdbx_strand_id
1 'polypeptide(L)'
;MNNAVKDQFVELRAQGISFAVIAERLGVSKTTLIGWSKDMREDIVNLRQIHFEALREKHRLGAERRMELFAKQLDTVEAELGKRDLTTVSTDRLFDVLVKLGRELDLVTPPMTFQRRVNGLELDLSSTHEWQA
;
A
#
# COMPACT_ATOMS: atom_id res chain seq x y z
N MET A 1 26.02 32.65 -14.78
CA MET A 1 26.19 31.22 -14.40
C MET A 1 25.16 30.43 -15.19
N ASN A 2 25.58 29.42 -15.96
CA ASN A 2 24.69 28.65 -16.85
C ASN A 2 23.58 27.96 -16.05
N ASN A 3 22.32 28.28 -16.35
CA ASN A 3 21.15 27.68 -15.70
C ASN A 3 21.20 26.14 -15.74
N ALA A 4 21.71 25.58 -16.85
CA ALA A 4 21.93 24.16 -17.04
C ALA A 4 22.77 23.46 -15.95
N VAL A 5 23.75 24.15 -15.34
CA VAL A 5 24.57 23.55 -14.27
C VAL A 5 23.78 23.46 -12.96
N LYS A 6 22.91 24.44 -12.70
CA LYS A 6 22.00 24.43 -11.55
C LYS A 6 20.92 23.37 -11.73
N ASP A 7 20.37 23.23 -12.93
CA ASP A 7 19.39 22.19 -13.25
C ASP A 7 19.98 20.79 -13.07
N GLN A 8 21.21 20.57 -13.56
CA GLN A 8 21.95 19.32 -13.30
C GLN A 8 22.22 19.09 -11.81
N PHE A 9 22.53 20.13 -11.04
CA PHE A 9 22.68 20.01 -9.60
C PHE A 9 21.37 19.57 -8.92
N VAL A 10 20.23 20.17 -9.28
CA VAL A 10 18.90 19.80 -8.74
C VAL A 10 18.59 18.34 -9.03
N GLU A 11 18.79 17.90 -10.28
CA GLU A 11 18.61 16.52 -10.72
C GLU A 11 19.44 15.54 -9.88
N LEU A 12 20.76 15.78 -9.79
CA LEU A 12 21.68 14.93 -9.03
C LEU A 12 21.36 14.92 -7.53
N ARG A 13 20.92 16.05 -6.99
CA ARG A 13 20.60 16.18 -5.57
C ARG A 13 19.26 15.53 -5.22
N ALA A 14 18.25 15.62 -6.11
CA ALA A 14 16.97 14.93 -5.97
C ALA A 14 17.15 13.39 -5.99
N GLN A 15 18.15 12.90 -6.74
CA GLN A 15 18.58 11.48 -6.73
C GLN A 15 19.35 11.08 -5.45
N GLY A 16 19.66 12.02 -4.55
CA GLY A 16 20.30 11.75 -3.27
C GLY A 16 21.83 11.76 -3.30
N ILE A 17 22.46 12.11 -4.42
CA ILE A 17 23.93 12.11 -4.57
C ILE A 17 24.56 13.15 -3.63
N SER A 18 25.72 12.83 -3.06
CA SER A 18 26.40 13.67 -2.07
C SER A 18 27.02 14.92 -2.73
N PHE A 19 27.11 16.00 -1.95
CA PHE A 19 27.72 17.25 -2.43
C PHE A 19 29.18 17.10 -2.87
N ALA A 20 29.93 16.17 -2.28
CA ALA A 20 31.34 15.94 -2.65
C ALA A 20 31.44 15.40 -4.09
N VAL A 21 30.64 14.38 -4.41
CA VAL A 21 30.60 13.77 -5.73
C VAL A 21 30.07 14.75 -6.78
N ILE A 22 29.08 15.57 -6.43
CA ILE A 22 28.54 16.58 -7.36
C ILE A 22 29.56 17.70 -7.60
N ALA A 23 30.31 18.10 -6.57
CA ALA A 23 31.34 19.13 -6.68
C ALA A 23 32.45 18.71 -7.68
N GLU A 24 32.91 17.47 -7.58
CA GLU A 24 33.87 16.89 -8.53
C GLU A 24 33.30 16.81 -9.95
N ARG A 25 32.04 16.36 -10.07
CA ARG A 25 31.38 16.16 -11.38
C ARG A 25 31.07 17.47 -12.11
N LEU A 26 30.65 18.51 -11.39
CA LEU A 26 30.27 19.81 -11.98
C LEU A 26 31.42 20.83 -11.98
N GLY A 27 32.55 20.51 -11.33
CA GLY A 27 33.68 21.44 -11.21
C GLY A 27 33.37 22.66 -10.35
N VAL A 28 32.49 22.52 -9.36
CA VAL A 28 31.99 23.62 -8.52
C VAL A 28 32.33 23.36 -7.05
N SER A 29 32.66 24.40 -6.28
CA SER A 29 32.98 24.25 -4.86
C SER A 29 31.78 23.73 -4.05
N LYS A 30 32.05 22.93 -3.01
CA LYS A 30 31.04 22.41 -2.09
C LYS A 30 30.22 23.53 -1.42
N THR A 31 30.86 24.66 -1.09
CA THR A 31 30.20 25.83 -0.48
C THR A 31 29.16 26.42 -1.41
N THR A 32 29.46 26.51 -2.71
CA THR A 32 28.52 26.97 -3.74
C THR A 32 27.30 26.04 -3.85
N LEU A 33 27.52 24.72 -3.84
CA LEU A 33 26.42 23.74 -3.88
C LEU A 33 25.54 23.78 -2.62
N ILE A 34 26.10 24.07 -1.44
CA ILE A 34 25.33 24.25 -0.21
C ILE A 34 24.43 25.50 -0.32
N GLY A 35 24.94 26.58 -0.91
CA GLY A 35 24.14 27.77 -1.22
C GLY A 35 22.97 27.43 -2.14
N TRP A 36 23.26 26.81 -3.29
CA TRP A 36 22.22 26.40 -4.24
C TRP A 36 21.21 25.42 -3.64
N SER A 37 21.63 24.53 -2.75
CA SER A 37 20.72 23.62 -2.05
C SER A 37 19.71 24.34 -1.16
N LYS A 38 20.06 25.53 -0.64
CA LYS A 38 19.13 26.35 0.15
C LYS A 38 18.18 27.10 -0.77
N ASP A 39 18.69 27.67 -1.84
CA ASP A 39 17.94 28.48 -2.80
C ASP A 39 16.94 27.64 -3.61
N MET A 40 17.32 26.42 -3.98
CA MET A 40 16.56 25.51 -4.86
C MET A 40 15.96 24.34 -4.10
N ARG A 41 15.71 24.52 -2.79
CA ARG A 41 15.23 23.44 -1.92
C ARG A 41 13.90 22.87 -2.40
N GLU A 42 12.99 23.74 -2.82
CA GLU A 42 11.66 23.37 -3.30
C GLU A 42 11.75 22.49 -4.55
N ASP A 43 12.55 22.90 -5.55
CA ASP A 43 12.76 22.13 -6.77
C ASP A 43 13.35 20.74 -6.49
N ILE A 44 14.35 20.66 -5.59
CA ILE A 44 14.96 19.39 -5.18
C ILE A 44 13.94 18.48 -4.49
N VAL A 45 13.10 19.03 -3.61
CA VAL A 45 12.08 18.26 -2.90
C VAL A 45 10.98 17.79 -3.84
N ASN A 46 10.50 18.67 -4.73
CA ASN A 46 9.44 18.37 -5.70
C ASN A 46 9.90 17.27 -6.66
N LEU A 47 11.09 17.41 -7.26
CA LEU A 47 11.63 16.39 -8.16
C LEU A 47 11.84 15.04 -7.46
N ARG A 48 12.27 15.07 -6.18
CA ARG A 48 12.39 13.86 -5.37
C ARG A 48 11.03 13.20 -5.10
N GLN A 49 9.98 13.98 -4.87
CA GLN A 49 8.62 13.43 -4.73
C GLN A 49 8.13 12.77 -6.01
N ILE A 50 8.34 13.40 -7.17
CA ILE A 50 8.01 12.83 -8.48
C ILE A 50 8.72 11.48 -8.67
N HIS A 51 10.01 11.39 -8.35
CA HIS A 51 10.76 10.14 -8.44
C HIS A 51 10.19 9.06 -7.50
N PHE A 52 9.78 9.43 -6.28
CA PHE A 52 9.15 8.48 -5.36
C PHE A 52 7.77 8.04 -5.83
N GLU A 53 6.98 8.92 -6.43
CA GLU A 53 5.69 8.58 -7.02
C GLU A 53 5.86 7.60 -8.17
N ALA A 54 6.79 7.85 -9.09
CA ALA A 54 7.10 6.92 -10.18
C ALA A 54 7.55 5.54 -9.65
N LEU A 55 8.34 5.51 -8.58
CA LEU A 55 8.76 4.26 -7.95
C LEU A 55 7.59 3.53 -7.29
N ARG A 56 6.73 4.26 -6.55
CA ARG A 56 5.52 3.70 -5.93
C ARG A 56 4.58 3.12 -6.99
N GLU A 57 4.36 3.84 -8.08
CA GLU A 57 3.55 3.40 -9.22
C GLU A 57 4.07 2.09 -9.80
N LYS A 58 5.37 2.01 -10.09
CA LYS A 58 6.02 0.80 -10.59
C LYS A 58 5.83 -0.39 -9.65
N HIS A 59 5.96 -0.18 -8.34
CA HIS A 59 5.75 -1.25 -7.36
C HIS A 59 4.27 -1.62 -7.19
N ARG A 60 3.34 -0.66 -7.31
CA ARG A 60 1.90 -0.90 -7.27
C ARG A 60 1.47 -1.83 -8.41
N LEU A 61 1.91 -1.55 -9.64
CA LEU A 61 1.66 -2.41 -10.80
C LEU A 61 2.20 -3.83 -10.59
N GLY A 62 3.36 -3.96 -9.93
CA GLY A 62 3.92 -5.26 -9.56
C GLY A 62 3.09 -6.01 -8.52
N ALA A 63 2.52 -5.30 -7.54
CA ALA A 63 1.67 -5.89 -6.51
C ALA A 63 0.32 -6.35 -7.08
N GLU A 64 -0.35 -5.53 -7.89
CA GLU A 64 -1.60 -5.86 -8.58
C GLU A 64 -1.42 -7.07 -9.51
N ARG A 65 -0.37 -7.07 -10.34
CA ARG A 65 -0.05 -8.22 -11.21
C ARG A 65 0.19 -9.51 -10.44
N ARG A 66 0.84 -9.43 -9.26
CA ARG A 66 1.04 -10.60 -8.39
C ARG A 66 -0.28 -11.08 -7.79
N MET A 67 -1.15 -10.16 -7.39
CA MET A 67 -2.49 -10.48 -6.89
C MET A 67 -3.32 -11.20 -7.96
N GLU A 68 -3.37 -10.67 -9.19
CA GLU A 68 -4.04 -11.31 -10.32
C GLU A 68 -3.48 -12.70 -10.63
N LEU A 69 -2.15 -12.85 -10.61
CA LEU A 69 -1.50 -14.13 -10.84
C LEU A 69 -1.89 -15.15 -9.77
N PHE A 70 -1.89 -14.76 -8.49
CA PHE A 70 -2.31 -15.65 -7.41
C PHE A 70 -3.79 -15.98 -7.45
N ALA A 71 -4.66 -15.02 -7.76
CA ALA A 71 -6.09 -15.28 -7.94
C ALA A 71 -6.32 -16.34 -9.03
N LYS A 72 -5.69 -16.18 -10.20
CA LYS A 72 -5.80 -17.15 -11.30
C LYS A 72 -5.27 -18.54 -10.92
N GLN A 73 -4.17 -18.60 -10.16
CA GLN A 73 -3.62 -19.86 -9.68
C GLN A 73 -4.55 -20.53 -8.67
N LEU A 74 -5.16 -19.74 -7.78
CA LEU A 74 -6.14 -20.23 -6.81
C LEU A 74 -7.34 -20.83 -7.54
N ASP A 75 -7.94 -20.11 -8.49
CA ASP A 75 -9.05 -20.61 -9.32
C ASP A 75 -8.71 -21.92 -10.02
N THR A 76 -7.47 -22.03 -10.52
CA THR A 76 -6.99 -23.25 -11.20
C THR A 76 -6.91 -24.43 -10.23
N VAL A 77 -6.36 -24.20 -9.04
CA VAL A 77 -6.24 -25.24 -8.00
C VAL A 77 -7.63 -25.65 -7.49
N GLU A 78 -8.52 -24.68 -7.25
CA GLU A 78 -9.91 -24.94 -6.85
C GLU A 78 -10.67 -25.74 -7.90
N ALA A 79 -10.53 -25.39 -9.19
CA ALA A 79 -11.15 -26.12 -10.28
C ALA A 79 -10.65 -27.57 -10.39
N GLU A 80 -9.34 -27.81 -10.22
CA GLU A 80 -8.78 -29.16 -10.22
C GLU A 80 -9.19 -29.96 -8.97
N LEU A 81 -9.24 -29.33 -7.79
CA LEU A 81 -9.74 -29.96 -6.57
C LEU A 81 -11.22 -30.33 -6.68
N GLY A 82 -12.05 -29.48 -7.30
CA GLY A 82 -13.47 -29.74 -7.51
C GLY A 82 -13.77 -30.92 -8.46
N LYS A 83 -12.81 -31.29 -9.32
CA LYS A 83 -12.93 -32.47 -10.20
C LYS A 83 -12.50 -33.77 -9.53
N ARG A 84 -11.72 -33.71 -8.45
CA ARG A 84 -11.17 -34.91 -7.82
C ARG A 84 -12.23 -35.64 -7.04
N ASP A 85 -12.19 -36.97 -7.15
CA ASP A 85 -12.99 -37.81 -6.30
C ASP A 85 -12.43 -37.83 -4.87
N LEU A 86 -13.24 -37.35 -3.93
CA LEU A 86 -12.90 -37.27 -2.52
C LEU A 86 -13.14 -38.59 -1.77
N THR A 87 -13.69 -39.62 -2.42
CA THR A 87 -13.89 -40.96 -1.80
C THR A 87 -12.59 -41.60 -1.33
N THR A 88 -11.47 -41.25 -1.95
CA THR A 88 -10.12 -41.73 -1.59
C THR A 88 -9.50 -40.97 -0.42
N VAL A 89 -10.09 -39.85 -0.01
CA VAL A 89 -9.63 -39.04 1.13
C VAL A 89 -10.23 -39.63 2.41
N SER A 90 -9.38 -39.88 3.42
CA SER A 90 -9.83 -40.38 4.71
C SER A 90 -10.83 -39.44 5.38
N THR A 91 -11.84 -39.99 6.07
CA THR A 91 -12.87 -39.22 6.79
C THR A 91 -12.28 -38.19 7.76
N ASP A 92 -11.25 -38.56 8.54
CA ASP A 92 -10.57 -37.63 9.46
C ASP A 92 -10.02 -36.40 8.73
N ARG A 93 -9.45 -36.59 7.54
CA ARG A 93 -8.92 -35.50 6.72
C ARG A 93 -10.01 -34.61 6.15
N LEU A 94 -11.18 -35.17 5.82
CA LEU A 94 -12.34 -34.39 5.39
C LEU A 94 -12.87 -33.50 6.53
N PHE A 95 -12.92 -34.02 7.76
CA PHE A 95 -13.29 -33.24 8.94
C PHE A 95 -12.29 -32.10 9.21
N ASP A 96 -10.98 -32.37 9.11
CA ASP A 96 -9.95 -31.33 9.22
C ASP A 96 -10.16 -30.19 8.22
N VAL A 97 -10.46 -30.55 6.96
CA VAL A 97 -10.70 -29.57 5.89
C VAL A 97 -11.98 -28.78 6.16
N LEU A 98 -13.07 -29.45 6.58
CA LEU A 98 -14.34 -28.81 6.92
C LEU A 98 -14.17 -27.75 8.02
N VAL A 99 -13.47 -28.07 9.10
CA VAL A 99 -13.23 -27.11 10.19
C VAL A 99 -12.40 -25.92 9.72
N LYS A 100 -11.39 -26.13 8.86
CA LYS A 100 -10.59 -25.04 8.29
C LYS A 100 -11.42 -24.14 7.39
N LEU A 101 -12.23 -24.71 6.49
CA LEU A 101 -13.11 -23.94 5.60
C LEU A 101 -14.12 -23.12 6.40
N GLY A 102 -14.69 -23.67 7.49
CA GLY A 102 -15.58 -22.94 8.38
C GLY A 102 -14.91 -21.71 9.00
N ARG A 103 -13.67 -21.86 9.49
CA ARG A 103 -12.90 -20.73 10.05
C ARG A 103 -12.59 -19.65 9.02
N GLU A 104 -12.21 -20.03 7.80
CA GLU A 104 -11.95 -19.06 6.72
C GLU A 104 -13.23 -18.32 6.32
N LEU A 105 -14.39 -19.00 6.31
CA LEU A 105 -15.68 -18.35 6.04
C LEU A 105 -16.04 -17.31 7.10
N ASP A 106 -15.76 -17.57 8.38
CA ASP A 106 -15.95 -16.62 9.48
C ASP A 106 -15.04 -15.39 9.35
N LEU A 107 -13.83 -15.54 8.78
CA LEU A 107 -12.91 -14.42 8.55
C LEU A 107 -13.30 -13.56 7.34
N VAL A 108 -13.82 -14.19 6.28
CA VAL A 108 -14.20 -13.50 5.03
C VAL A 108 -15.60 -12.87 5.11
N THR A 109 -16.44 -13.30 6.05
CA THR A 109 -17.76 -12.71 6.27
C THR A 109 -17.63 -11.53 7.25
N PRO A 110 -17.50 -10.27 6.80
CA PRO A 110 -17.49 -9.15 7.72
C PRO A 110 -18.82 -9.13 8.49
N PRO A 111 -18.82 -8.88 9.80
CA PRO A 111 -20.07 -8.68 10.54
C PRO A 111 -20.83 -7.53 9.89
N MET A 112 -22.15 -7.68 9.72
CA MET A 112 -23.00 -6.60 9.24
C MET A 112 -22.91 -5.40 10.19
N THR A 113 -22.03 -4.44 9.89
CA THR A 113 -21.93 -3.20 10.64
C THR A 113 -22.90 -2.19 10.04
N PHE A 114 -24.04 -1.97 10.71
CA PHE A 114 -24.90 -0.85 10.36
C PHE A 114 -24.29 0.43 10.89
N GLN A 115 -23.71 1.26 10.01
CA GLN A 115 -23.33 2.62 10.37
C GLN A 115 -24.59 3.47 10.51
N ARG A 116 -25.20 3.49 11.70
CA ARG A 116 -26.22 4.49 12.02
C ARG A 116 -25.53 5.85 12.04
N ARG A 117 -25.68 6.65 10.97
CA ARG A 117 -25.39 8.09 11.05
C ARG A 117 -26.41 8.72 12.00
N VAL A 118 -26.01 8.99 13.23
CA VAL A 118 -26.77 9.89 14.11
C VAL A 118 -26.41 11.31 13.68
N ASN A 119 -27.19 11.86 12.74
CA ASN A 119 -27.22 13.31 12.57
C ASN A 119 -28.09 13.88 13.69
N GLY A 120 -27.44 14.44 14.71
CA GLY A 120 -27.99 15.54 15.51
C GLY A 120 -29.24 15.27 16.36
N LEU A 121 -29.42 14.08 16.92
CA LEU A 121 -30.34 13.87 18.04
C LEU A 121 -29.63 13.08 19.14
N GLU A 122 -29.32 13.78 20.23
CA GLU A 122 -28.88 13.18 21.48
C GLU A 122 -30.10 12.53 22.13
N LEU A 123 -30.25 11.23 21.91
CA LEU A 123 -31.27 10.43 22.57
C LEU A 123 -30.73 10.06 23.95
N ASP A 124 -31.22 10.75 24.97
CA ASP A 124 -31.01 10.36 26.35
C ASP A 124 -31.82 9.08 26.66
N LEU A 125 -31.12 7.94 26.67
CA LEU A 125 -31.68 6.64 27.03
C LEU A 125 -31.74 6.41 28.55
N SER A 126 -31.51 7.44 29.38
CA SER A 126 -31.61 7.31 30.84
C SER A 126 -33.03 7.42 31.40
N SER A 127 -34.05 7.63 30.56
CA SER A 127 -35.44 7.42 30.98
C SER A 127 -35.90 6.00 30.69
N THR A 128 -35.39 5.05 31.48
CA THR A 128 -36.14 3.82 31.76
C THR A 128 -37.50 4.20 32.35
N HIS A 129 -38.49 4.41 31.49
CA HIS A 129 -39.87 4.19 31.91
C HIS A 129 -39.97 2.68 32.15
N GLU A 130 -40.04 2.33 33.44
CA GLU A 130 -40.47 1.01 33.88
C GLU A 130 -41.79 0.68 33.17
N TRP A 131 -41.73 -0.24 32.23
CA TRP A 131 -42.92 -0.86 31.67
C TRP A 131 -43.57 -1.68 32.79
N GLN A 132 -44.60 -1.15 33.43
CA GLN A 132 -45.48 -1.96 34.27
C GLN A 132 -46.36 -2.81 33.34
N ALA A 133 -46.41 -4.11 33.67
CA ALA A 133 -47.03 -5.18 32.90
C ALA A 133 -48.55 -5.02 32.68
#